data_AF-A0A6A6DLL1-F1
#
_entry.id   AF-A0A6A6DLL1-F1
#
_cell.length_a   1.000
_cell.length_b   1.000
_cell.length_c   1.000
_cell.angle_alpha   90.00
_cell.angle_beta   90.00
_cell.angle_gamma   90.00
#
_symmetry.space_group_name_H-M   'P 1'
#
loop_
_entity.id
_entity.type
_entity.pdbx_description
1 polymer ?
#
loop_
_entity_poly.entity_id
_entity_poly.type
_entity_poly.pdbx_seq_one_letter_code
_entity_poly.pdbx_strand_id
1 'polypeptide(L)'
;MPSPNPYQHYPSPGYAEQTCQQPQLVPYPNQGYPQSYPQSSPYQGQSPFPPQGYFKSPTEHSLQPIAELPAAAPPAPPTSTPAQQLSEDERLAHQLAQMEVDNARKRASSSASYHQQQYQINMLTQPVPQYPPSQPYQQSSPTGPTSYSPTSPVPYGQQSYHQATHPQYSPHHSPQPPYLAPRPAPAPRPQSFHGIPSQPMIQIPQASPLMDPNSLSAYLETHRQVPYPPQWRLPPITSTFYGSFLYSPKTDWLDTLDSQFWRTIRFSDNGRNPAPPAFKLTFKSRGGNFRDPRLSWTMASSAGEKGKIQKSRTSWSYSLKRDLDSNRVKSEVIMTPKGKEIHCSYIHAKNYDSLSFRGVDGLLYKWVSHAPLDTLNGYRYDTLRHALFAGSQHGQDPLYGQIVADHAYWDGFVDLSEVHDGIECHGCSQKPVVGLRWKCKTCADHDVCEPCRLAGKSLMLDCKFTMVSLPDEALHIRNPRVDVGMAIATLQVLRDWELNTIREQRKQDPVGFELYLDNARKGDLGRIRHWRHTDFEGTGVKGGNATIGTLMKAINDANKAAEPRQTPGDIGSMLGGDGGGGGGGGGDGGSGGGGAC
;
A
#
# COMPACT_ATOMS: atom_id res chain seq x y z
N MET A 1 71.40 -6.79 -5.48
CA MET A 1 70.98 -6.85 -6.90
C MET A 1 69.53 -6.39 -6.98
N PRO A 2 69.23 -5.19 -7.49
CA PRO A 2 67.86 -4.69 -7.57
C PRO A 2 67.26 -4.81 -8.97
N SER A 3 65.95 -5.04 -8.99
CA SER A 3 65.05 -5.17 -10.15
C SER A 3 64.96 -3.89 -11.00
N PRO A 4 64.67 -3.99 -12.31
CA PRO A 4 64.28 -2.83 -13.11
C PRO A 4 62.77 -2.80 -13.46
N ASN A 5 62.15 -1.71 -13.02
CA ASN A 5 61.29 -0.75 -13.72
C ASN A 5 60.46 -1.19 -14.97
N PRO A 6 59.11 -1.11 -14.93
CA PRO A 6 58.25 -1.25 -16.11
C PRO A 6 57.74 0.12 -16.60
N TYR A 7 58.55 0.81 -17.41
CA TYR A 7 58.08 1.88 -18.31
C TYR A 7 58.86 1.76 -19.62
N GLN A 8 58.34 1.01 -20.59
CA GLN A 8 58.71 1.16 -22.00
C GLN A 8 57.49 1.01 -22.90
N HIS A 9 57.38 1.99 -23.79
CA HIS A 9 56.37 2.15 -24.82
C HIS A 9 56.55 1.16 -25.99
N TYR A 10 55.41 0.85 -26.62
CA TYR A 10 55.05 0.10 -27.84
C TYR A 10 56.06 -0.02 -29.01
N PRO A 11 55.82 -1.00 -29.90
CA PRO A 11 55.21 -0.64 -31.19
C PRO A 11 54.01 -1.53 -31.63
N SER A 12 53.11 -0.91 -32.41
CA SER A 12 51.90 -1.48 -33.03
C SER A 12 52.19 -2.53 -34.11
N PRO A 13 51.22 -3.43 -34.39
CA PRO A 13 51.04 -4.00 -35.71
C PRO A 13 49.78 -3.44 -36.41
N GLY A 14 49.94 -3.18 -37.71
CA GLY A 14 49.03 -2.41 -38.56
C GLY A 14 47.68 -3.07 -38.86
N TYR A 15 46.72 -2.20 -39.15
CA TYR A 15 45.41 -2.52 -39.69
C TYR A 15 45.50 -2.68 -41.21
N ALA A 16 45.03 -3.82 -41.71
CA ALA A 16 44.67 -4.01 -43.11
C ALA A 16 43.28 -3.42 -43.36
N GLU A 17 43.16 -2.64 -44.43
CA GLU A 17 41.90 -2.07 -44.93
C GLU A 17 40.96 -3.18 -45.42
N GLN A 18 39.75 -3.23 -44.87
CA GLN A 18 38.61 -3.91 -45.49
C GLN A 18 37.51 -2.89 -45.75
N THR A 19 37.31 -2.61 -47.03
CA THR A 19 36.18 -1.84 -47.58
C THR A 19 34.86 -2.53 -47.28
N CYS A 20 34.02 -1.92 -46.42
CA CYS A 20 32.61 -2.29 -46.29
C CYS A 20 31.78 -1.50 -47.32
N GLN A 21 31.13 -2.22 -48.23
CA GLN A 21 30.07 -1.69 -49.09
C GLN A 21 28.77 -1.52 -48.27
N GLN A 22 28.10 -0.39 -48.50
CA GLN A 22 26.75 -0.10 -47.99
C GLN A 22 25.70 -1.05 -48.58
N PRO A 23 24.73 -1.55 -47.79
CA PRO A 23 23.48 -2.05 -48.35
C PRO A 23 22.50 -0.89 -48.60
N GLN A 24 21.94 -0.87 -49.80
CA GLN A 24 20.92 0.08 -50.23
C GLN A 24 19.59 -0.12 -49.51
N LEU A 25 18.95 1.01 -49.18
CA LEU A 25 17.59 1.11 -48.67
C LEU A 25 16.58 0.77 -49.76
N VAL A 26 15.70 -0.20 -49.49
CA VAL A 26 14.54 -0.54 -50.33
C VAL A 26 13.30 0.18 -49.76
N PRO A 27 12.49 0.89 -50.57
CA PRO A 27 11.33 1.62 -50.08
C PRO A 27 10.14 0.69 -49.83
N TYR A 28 9.57 0.77 -48.62
CA TYR A 28 8.32 0.09 -48.27
C TYR A 28 7.10 0.82 -48.84
N PRO A 29 6.13 0.12 -49.44
CA PRO A 29 4.88 0.73 -49.88
C PRO A 29 3.89 0.92 -48.74
N ASN A 30 3.26 2.08 -48.80
CA ASN A 30 2.16 2.58 -47.99
C ASN A 30 0.92 1.67 -48.13
N GLN A 31 0.46 1.04 -47.05
CA GLN A 31 -0.84 0.37 -46.99
C GLN A 31 -1.62 0.85 -45.78
N GLY A 32 -2.56 1.77 -46.01
CA GLY A 32 -3.67 2.02 -45.11
C GLY A 32 -4.70 0.90 -45.23
N TYR A 33 -5.17 0.40 -44.10
CA TYR A 33 -6.34 -0.49 -44.03
C TYR A 33 -7.48 0.19 -43.28
N PRO A 34 -8.72 0.13 -43.81
CA PRO A 34 -9.91 0.62 -43.14
C PRO A 34 -10.45 -0.40 -42.12
N GLN A 35 -11.07 0.13 -41.06
CA GLN A 35 -11.91 -0.64 -40.15
C GLN A 35 -13.21 -1.07 -40.85
N SER A 36 -13.47 -2.37 -40.87
CA SER A 36 -14.83 -2.91 -41.02
C SER A 36 -14.93 -4.30 -40.38
N TYR A 37 -15.91 -4.46 -39.50
CA TYR A 37 -16.33 -5.71 -38.86
C TYR A 37 -16.77 -6.77 -39.89
N PRO A 38 -16.55 -8.09 -39.67
CA PRO A 38 -17.25 -9.10 -40.43
C PRO A 38 -18.49 -9.62 -39.67
N GLN A 39 -19.62 -9.53 -40.36
CA GLN A 39 -20.82 -10.32 -40.13
C GLN A 39 -20.58 -11.80 -40.45
N SER A 40 -21.30 -12.65 -39.73
CA SER A 40 -21.40 -14.08 -39.91
C SER A 40 -22.30 -14.47 -41.10
N SER A 41 -21.89 -15.47 -41.88
CA SER A 41 -22.80 -16.41 -42.55
C SER A 41 -22.08 -17.69 -43.01
N PRO A 42 -22.82 -18.80 -43.18
CA PRO A 42 -22.31 -20.16 -43.02
C PRO A 42 -21.95 -20.81 -44.35
N TYR A 43 -21.00 -21.74 -44.32
CA TYR A 43 -20.81 -22.70 -45.41
C TYR A 43 -20.71 -24.12 -44.87
N GLN A 44 -21.61 -24.96 -45.37
CA GLN A 44 -21.59 -26.41 -45.28
C GLN A 44 -20.41 -26.97 -46.09
N GLY A 45 -19.77 -28.01 -45.57
CA GLY A 45 -18.77 -28.80 -46.29
C GLY A 45 -18.54 -30.13 -45.59
N GLN A 46 -19.27 -31.15 -46.00
CA GLN A 46 -19.06 -32.56 -45.66
C GLN A 46 -17.83 -33.11 -46.40
N SER A 47 -17.09 -34.05 -45.78
CA SER A 47 -16.41 -35.24 -46.37
C SER A 47 -15.26 -35.75 -45.44
N PRO A 48 -14.76 -37.00 -45.56
CA PRO A 48 -14.94 -38.00 -44.49
C PRO A 48 -13.61 -38.49 -43.85
N PHE A 49 -13.70 -39.09 -42.66
CA PHE A 49 -12.58 -39.76 -42.00
C PHE A 49 -12.54 -41.27 -42.32
N PRO A 50 -11.34 -41.88 -42.49
CA PRO A 50 -11.17 -43.33 -42.57
C PRO A 50 -11.04 -44.00 -41.18
N PRO A 51 -11.24 -45.33 -41.08
CA PRO A 51 -11.46 -46.02 -39.82
C PRO A 51 -10.14 -46.47 -39.16
N GLN A 52 -10.03 -46.28 -37.85
CA GLN A 52 -8.98 -46.90 -37.04
C GLN A 52 -9.45 -48.21 -36.43
N GLY A 53 -8.57 -49.21 -36.54
CA GLY A 53 -8.76 -50.59 -36.17
C GLY A 53 -8.75 -50.85 -34.67
N TYR A 54 -9.44 -51.92 -34.33
CA TYR A 54 -9.55 -52.55 -33.02
C TYR A 54 -8.21 -53.08 -32.51
N PHE A 55 -7.86 -52.73 -31.27
CA PHE A 55 -7.03 -53.57 -30.40
C PHE A 55 -7.84 -54.00 -29.19
N LYS A 56 -7.96 -55.32 -29.01
CA LYS A 56 -8.54 -56.00 -27.85
C LYS A 56 -7.53 -55.99 -26.69
N SER A 57 -7.98 -55.67 -25.49
CA SER A 57 -7.32 -56.00 -24.23
C SER A 57 -8.22 -56.92 -23.39
N PRO A 58 -7.65 -57.78 -22.53
CA PRO A 58 -8.37 -58.91 -21.95
C PRO A 58 -9.16 -58.54 -20.69
N THR A 59 -10.29 -59.22 -20.58
CA THR A 59 -11.20 -59.38 -19.45
C THR A 59 -10.49 -59.64 -18.11
N GLU A 60 -10.81 -58.82 -17.11
CA GLU A 60 -10.65 -59.15 -15.68
C GLU A 60 -11.88 -58.70 -14.88
N HIS A 61 -12.12 -59.41 -13.79
CA HIS A 61 -13.41 -59.65 -13.17
C HIS A 61 -14.08 -58.45 -12.51
N SER A 62 -15.38 -58.30 -12.79
CA SER A 62 -16.32 -57.40 -12.13
C SER A 62 -16.66 -57.89 -10.72
N LEU A 63 -16.20 -57.15 -9.70
CA LEU A 63 -16.84 -57.08 -8.38
C LEU A 63 -17.12 -55.60 -8.08
N GLN A 64 -18.40 -55.26 -7.95
CA GLN A 64 -18.85 -53.93 -7.59
C GLN A 64 -18.59 -53.66 -6.10
N PRO A 65 -17.95 -52.55 -5.72
CA PRO A 65 -18.02 -52.07 -4.35
C PRO A 65 -19.31 -51.27 -4.16
N ILE A 66 -20.19 -51.79 -3.31
CA ILE A 66 -21.31 -51.06 -2.73
C ILE A 66 -20.72 -49.90 -1.92
N ALA A 67 -21.00 -48.67 -2.35
CA ALA A 67 -20.66 -47.47 -1.61
C ALA A 67 -21.58 -47.37 -0.38
N GLU A 68 -21.11 -47.83 0.78
CA GLU A 68 -21.72 -47.46 2.05
C GLU A 68 -21.51 -45.96 2.29
N LEU A 69 -22.61 -45.24 2.48
CA LEU A 69 -22.65 -43.85 2.91
C LEU A 69 -21.95 -43.73 4.28
N PRO A 70 -21.07 -42.74 4.50
CA PRO A 70 -20.47 -42.53 5.80
C PRO A 70 -21.55 -42.22 6.85
N ALA A 71 -21.47 -42.92 7.99
CA ALA A 71 -22.34 -42.69 9.14
C ALA A 71 -22.34 -41.19 9.53
N ALA A 72 -23.50 -40.68 9.92
CA ALA A 72 -23.67 -39.30 10.36
C ALA A 72 -22.67 -38.96 11.47
N ALA A 73 -21.95 -37.85 11.31
CA ALA A 73 -21.06 -37.33 12.33
C ALA A 73 -21.84 -37.09 13.64
N PRO A 74 -21.25 -37.40 14.81
CA PRO A 74 -21.91 -37.14 16.08
C PRO A 74 -22.20 -35.63 16.21
N PRO A 75 -23.34 -35.25 16.82
CA PRO A 75 -23.67 -33.85 17.03
C PRO A 75 -22.56 -33.16 17.81
N ALA A 76 -22.12 -32.00 17.32
CA ALA A 76 -21.11 -31.19 17.99
C ALA A 76 -21.54 -30.92 19.45
N PRO A 77 -20.62 -31.01 20.42
CA PRO A 77 -20.94 -30.70 21.80
C PRO A 77 -21.44 -29.25 21.89
N PRO A 78 -22.48 -28.97 22.71
CA PRO A 78 -23.00 -27.63 22.86
C PRO A 78 -21.90 -26.73 23.43
N THR A 79 -21.33 -25.87 22.59
CA THR A 79 -20.44 -24.78 23.01
C THR A 79 -21.29 -23.65 23.59
N SER A 80 -21.98 -23.91 24.70
CA SER A 80 -22.54 -22.84 25.53
C SER A 80 -21.50 -22.50 26.58
N THR A 81 -20.80 -21.38 26.40
CA THR A 81 -20.03 -20.75 27.46
C THR A 81 -20.93 -20.61 28.69
N PRO A 82 -20.57 -21.13 29.86
CA PRO A 82 -21.41 -21.04 31.06
C PRO A 82 -21.79 -19.58 31.32
N ALA A 83 -23.04 -19.33 31.72
CA ALA A 83 -23.53 -17.96 31.98
C ALA A 83 -22.67 -17.21 33.02
N GLN A 84 -22.03 -17.96 33.93
CA GLN A 84 -21.09 -17.42 34.91
C GLN A 84 -19.80 -16.89 34.25
N GLN A 85 -19.27 -17.60 33.25
CA GLN A 85 -18.08 -17.16 32.51
C GLN A 85 -18.40 -15.94 31.63
N LEU A 86 -19.59 -15.89 31.01
CA LEU A 86 -20.06 -14.70 30.30
C LEU A 86 -20.14 -13.46 31.21
N SER A 87 -20.61 -13.64 32.44
CA SER A 87 -20.66 -12.54 33.43
C SER A 87 -19.27 -12.08 33.89
N GLU A 88 -18.32 -13.01 34.04
CA GLU A 88 -16.92 -12.68 34.36
C GLU A 88 -16.24 -11.94 33.21
N ASP A 89 -16.44 -12.40 31.97
CA ASP A 89 -15.90 -11.76 30.77
C ASP A 89 -16.46 -10.34 30.59
N GLU A 90 -17.76 -10.13 30.86
CA GLU A 90 -18.40 -8.80 30.81
C GLU A 90 -17.84 -7.86 31.88
N ARG A 91 -17.59 -8.35 33.11
CA ARG A 91 -16.93 -7.56 34.16
C ARG A 91 -15.50 -7.20 33.80
N LEU A 92 -14.75 -8.12 33.21
CA LEU A 92 -13.38 -7.87 32.76
C LEU A 92 -13.34 -6.83 31.63
N ALA A 93 -14.26 -6.92 30.66
CA ALA A 93 -14.41 -5.95 29.59
C ALA A 93 -14.72 -4.55 30.11
N HIS A 94 -15.63 -4.44 31.08
CA HIS A 94 -15.92 -3.17 31.76
C HIS A 94 -14.71 -2.60 32.51
N GLN A 95 -13.93 -3.45 33.18
CA GLN A 95 -12.73 -3.02 33.90
C GLN A 95 -11.64 -2.50 32.95
N LEU A 96 -11.46 -3.15 31.79
CA LEU A 96 -10.52 -2.69 30.75
C LEU A 96 -10.97 -1.36 30.12
N ALA A 97 -12.26 -1.21 29.81
CA ALA A 97 -12.81 0.04 29.29
C ALA A 97 -12.63 1.20 30.29
N GLN A 98 -12.85 0.96 31.58
CA GLN A 98 -12.63 1.96 32.63
C GLN A 98 -11.16 2.39 32.70
N MET A 99 -10.23 1.43 32.62
CA MET A 99 -8.79 1.70 32.64
C MET A 99 -8.33 2.53 31.44
N GLU A 100 -8.94 2.31 30.26
CA GLU A 100 -8.67 3.08 29.05
C GLU A 100 -9.16 4.54 29.20
N VAL A 101 -10.36 4.76 29.73
CA VAL A 101 -10.91 6.09 30.03
C VAL A 101 -10.04 6.83 31.05
N ASP A 102 -9.59 6.16 32.11
CA ASP A 102 -8.71 6.77 33.11
C ASP A 102 -7.33 7.11 32.54
N ASN A 103 -6.77 6.25 31.68
CA ASN A 103 -5.54 6.56 30.95
C ASN A 103 -5.73 7.73 29.97
N ALA A 104 -6.88 7.87 29.33
CA ALA A 104 -7.20 9.02 28.49
C ALA A 104 -7.32 10.31 29.32
N ARG A 105 -7.97 10.25 30.49
CA ARG A 105 -8.05 11.38 31.45
C ARG A 105 -6.68 11.81 31.96
N LYS A 106 -5.82 10.86 32.33
CA LYS A 106 -4.44 11.14 32.76
C LYS A 106 -3.61 11.80 31.64
N ARG A 107 -3.82 11.38 30.39
CA ARG A 107 -3.20 12.04 29.23
C ARG A 107 -3.71 13.48 29.07
N ALA A 108 -5.02 13.70 29.14
CA ALA A 108 -5.60 15.04 29.04
C ALA A 108 -5.20 15.98 30.18
N SER A 109 -5.13 15.50 31.43
CA SER A 109 -4.70 16.31 32.58
C SER A 109 -3.21 16.67 32.51
N SER A 110 -2.38 15.75 32.01
CA SER A 110 -0.96 16.03 31.74
C SER A 110 -0.80 17.14 30.71
N SER A 111 -1.61 17.14 29.64
CA SER A 111 -1.59 18.20 28.62
C SER A 111 -2.03 19.57 29.14
N ALA A 112 -3.06 19.62 30.02
CA ALA A 112 -3.56 20.86 30.59
C ALA A 112 -2.57 21.51 31.56
N SER A 113 -1.86 20.71 32.37
CA SER A 113 -0.84 21.21 33.32
C SER A 113 0.35 21.88 32.62
N TYR A 114 0.78 21.34 31.47
CA TYR A 114 1.84 21.94 30.66
C TYR A 114 1.46 23.32 30.08
N HIS A 115 0.20 23.49 29.69
CA HIS A 115 -0.28 24.79 29.21
C HIS A 115 -0.31 25.84 30.32
N GLN A 116 -0.63 25.44 31.56
CA GLN A 116 -0.67 26.36 32.70
C GLN A 116 0.74 26.76 33.18
N GLN A 117 1.72 25.85 33.12
CA GLN A 117 3.12 26.16 33.46
C GLN A 117 3.79 27.11 32.45
N GLN A 118 3.46 27.04 31.15
CA GLN A 118 4.00 27.98 30.17
C GLN A 118 3.49 29.43 30.36
N TYR A 119 2.29 29.63 30.91
CA TYR A 119 1.81 30.98 31.23
C TYR A 119 2.50 31.58 32.46
N GLN A 120 2.98 30.77 33.42
CA GLN A 120 3.69 31.29 34.59
C GLN A 120 5.16 31.62 34.30
N ILE A 121 5.83 30.88 33.41
CA ILE A 121 7.24 31.15 33.07
C ILE A 121 7.39 32.43 32.23
N ASN A 122 6.39 32.81 31.43
CA ASN A 122 6.42 34.04 30.61
C ASN A 122 6.12 35.34 31.38
N MET A 123 5.78 35.28 32.67
CA MET A 123 5.52 36.48 33.51
C MET A 123 6.72 36.91 34.35
N LEU A 124 7.81 36.12 34.43
CA LEU A 124 8.90 36.35 35.38
C LEU A 124 10.24 36.79 34.78
N THR A 125 10.31 37.14 33.50
CA THR A 125 11.56 37.63 32.89
C THR A 125 11.35 38.80 31.95
N GLN A 126 11.29 40.01 32.50
CA GLN A 126 11.77 41.21 31.81
C GLN A 126 12.60 42.08 32.75
N PRO A 127 13.88 42.35 32.44
CA PRO A 127 14.68 43.34 33.14
C PRO A 127 14.34 44.75 32.63
N VAL A 128 13.98 45.64 33.56
CA VAL A 128 13.70 47.06 33.32
C VAL A 128 15.03 47.84 33.23
N PRO A 129 15.29 48.63 32.17
CA PRO A 129 16.45 49.53 32.15
C PRO A 129 16.17 50.80 32.96
N GLN A 130 17.09 51.14 33.86
CA GLN A 130 17.10 52.39 34.64
C GLN A 130 17.61 53.57 33.80
N TYR A 131 16.89 54.69 33.81
CA TYR A 131 17.35 56.01 33.36
C TYR A 131 17.22 57.06 34.49
N PRO A 132 18.08 58.10 34.52
CA PRO A 132 18.18 59.06 35.63
C PRO A 132 17.15 60.21 35.55
N PRO A 133 16.97 61.01 36.63
CA PRO A 133 15.78 61.82 36.84
C PRO A 133 15.91 63.23 36.26
N SER A 134 14.85 63.71 35.60
CA SER A 134 14.65 65.15 35.39
C SER A 134 13.15 65.52 35.44
N GLN A 135 12.84 66.42 36.39
CA GLN A 135 11.86 67.52 36.47
C GLN A 135 10.44 67.40 35.86
N PRO A 136 9.42 68.02 36.49
CA PRO A 136 8.01 67.82 36.16
C PRO A 136 7.52 68.81 35.08
N TYR A 137 6.71 68.32 34.14
CA TYR A 137 5.85 69.16 33.31
C TYR A 137 4.42 68.61 33.28
N GLN A 138 3.48 69.53 33.49
CA GLN A 138 2.03 69.36 33.36
C GLN A 138 1.66 69.06 31.89
N GLN A 139 0.62 68.25 31.65
CA GLN A 139 -0.66 68.69 31.05
C GLN A 139 -1.51 67.54 30.48
N SER A 140 -2.81 67.69 30.75
CA SER A 140 -4.01 67.38 29.95
C SER A 140 -4.27 65.97 29.40
N SER A 141 -5.29 65.35 29.98
CA SER A 141 -6.10 64.27 29.39
C SER A 141 -7.06 64.79 28.32
N PRO A 142 -7.40 63.95 27.32
CA PRO A 142 -8.71 64.00 26.68
C PRO A 142 -9.49 62.69 26.85
N THR A 143 -10.76 62.93 27.16
CA THR A 143 -11.96 62.09 27.19
C THR A 143 -12.22 61.25 25.92
N GLY A 144 -12.84 60.09 26.08
CA GLY A 144 -13.61 59.42 25.02
C GLY A 144 -14.05 57.99 25.37
N PRO A 145 -15.22 57.50 24.91
CA PRO A 145 -16.27 57.08 25.85
C PRO A 145 -16.62 55.59 25.87
N THR A 146 -17.13 55.17 27.02
CA THR A 146 -17.85 53.92 27.32
C THR A 146 -19.21 53.87 26.63
N SER A 147 -19.59 52.70 26.10
CA SER A 147 -20.96 52.39 25.69
C SER A 147 -21.53 51.26 26.54
N TYR A 148 -22.71 51.55 27.09
CA TYR A 148 -23.55 50.71 27.93
C TYR A 148 -24.39 49.74 27.08
N SER A 149 -24.59 48.52 27.57
CA SER A 149 -25.61 47.59 27.09
C SER A 149 -26.92 47.81 27.86
N PRO A 150 -28.09 47.86 27.20
CA PRO A 150 -29.38 47.86 27.88
C PRO A 150 -29.93 46.45 28.02
N THR A 151 -30.17 46.05 29.26
CA THR A 151 -31.17 45.05 29.65
C THR A 151 -32.57 45.68 29.57
N SER A 152 -33.57 44.89 29.18
CA SER A 152 -34.97 45.21 29.44
C SER A 152 -35.77 43.97 29.82
N PRO A 153 -36.82 44.14 30.65
CA PRO A 153 -37.50 43.06 31.38
C PRO A 153 -38.94 42.86 30.85
N VAL A 154 -39.83 42.36 31.73
CA VAL A 154 -41.31 42.24 31.68
C VAL A 154 -41.89 40.88 31.16
N PRO A 155 -43.10 40.43 31.61
CA PRO A 155 -43.33 39.72 32.88
C PRO A 155 -44.25 38.46 32.79
N TYR A 156 -44.40 37.82 33.96
CA TYR A 156 -45.46 36.92 34.47
C TYR A 156 -46.74 36.64 33.66
N GLY A 157 -47.13 35.36 33.63
CA GLY A 157 -48.50 34.86 33.46
C GLY A 157 -48.65 33.46 34.05
N GLN A 158 -49.56 33.31 35.01
CA GLN A 158 -49.82 32.12 35.83
C GLN A 158 -51.03 31.31 35.30
N GLN A 159 -51.03 30.00 35.61
CA GLN A 159 -52.17 29.14 35.97
C GLN A 159 -53.00 28.35 34.91
N SER A 160 -52.91 27.01 35.06
CA SER A 160 -53.99 26.06 35.43
C SER A 160 -54.53 25.03 34.41
N TYR A 161 -54.47 23.77 34.91
CA TYR A 161 -55.13 22.48 34.61
C TYR A 161 -56.31 22.40 33.62
N HIS A 162 -56.34 21.34 32.80
CA HIS A 162 -57.42 20.33 32.61
C HIS A 162 -56.84 19.18 31.72
N GLN A 163 -56.68 17.96 32.20
CA GLN A 163 -57.65 16.84 32.28
C GLN A 163 -57.86 16.08 30.95
N ALA A 164 -57.62 14.77 31.03
CA ALA A 164 -57.62 13.78 29.96
C ALA A 164 -59.00 13.53 29.35
N THR A 165 -59.04 13.16 28.07
CA THR A 165 -60.13 12.35 27.48
C THR A 165 -59.60 11.39 26.41
N HIS A 166 -59.97 10.12 26.57
CA HIS A 166 -59.95 9.05 25.56
C HIS A 166 -60.95 9.34 24.42
N PRO A 167 -60.82 8.65 23.28
CA PRO A 167 -61.94 7.79 22.85
C PRO A 167 -61.43 6.41 22.39
N GLN A 168 -61.92 5.31 22.96
CA GLN A 168 -63.13 4.55 22.62
C GLN A 168 -63.08 3.77 21.29
N TYR A 169 -63.29 2.46 21.46
CA TYR A 169 -63.38 1.38 20.48
C TYR A 169 -64.78 1.23 19.87
N SER A 170 -64.83 0.64 18.65
CA SER A 170 -65.86 -0.24 18.04
C SER A 170 -66.60 0.31 16.80
N PRO A 171 -67.23 -0.53 15.94
CA PRO A 171 -66.81 -1.84 15.40
C PRO A 171 -67.08 -2.00 13.87
N HIS A 172 -66.60 -3.11 13.29
CA HIS A 172 -67.07 -3.80 12.07
C HIS A 172 -67.35 -3.01 10.77
N HIS A 173 -66.60 -3.32 9.70
CA HIS A 173 -67.15 -3.86 8.44
C HIS A 173 -66.06 -4.43 7.53
N SER A 174 -66.25 -5.68 7.11
CA SER A 174 -65.41 -6.40 6.15
C SER A 174 -65.85 -6.11 4.72
N PRO A 175 -64.96 -5.76 3.78
CA PRO A 175 -65.24 -5.90 2.36
C PRO A 175 -64.57 -7.17 1.81
N GLN A 176 -65.35 -7.92 1.03
CA GLN A 176 -64.91 -9.08 0.26
C GLN A 176 -63.81 -8.73 -0.76
N PRO A 177 -62.94 -9.68 -1.14
CA PRO A 177 -61.99 -9.48 -2.21
C PRO A 177 -62.68 -9.59 -3.59
N PRO A 178 -62.31 -8.74 -4.57
CA PRO A 178 -62.78 -8.88 -5.94
C PRO A 178 -62.09 -10.05 -6.65
N TYR A 179 -62.86 -10.71 -7.52
CA TYR A 179 -62.47 -11.78 -8.41
C TYR A 179 -61.17 -11.47 -9.19
N LEU A 180 -60.18 -12.35 -9.06
CA LEU A 180 -58.96 -12.36 -9.88
C LEU A 180 -59.26 -12.94 -11.26
N ALA A 181 -59.00 -12.14 -12.30
CA ALA A 181 -58.95 -12.61 -13.68
C ALA A 181 -57.73 -13.54 -13.90
N PRO A 182 -57.78 -14.48 -14.87
CA PRO A 182 -56.69 -15.42 -15.13
C PRO A 182 -55.43 -14.69 -15.63
N ARG A 183 -54.31 -14.96 -14.97
CA ARG A 183 -52.97 -14.46 -15.30
C ARG A 183 -52.52 -15.08 -16.64
N PRO A 184 -52.09 -14.30 -17.65
CA PRO A 184 -51.51 -14.85 -18.87
C PRO A 184 -50.18 -15.55 -18.55
N ALA A 185 -49.98 -16.70 -19.19
CA ALA A 185 -48.79 -17.53 -19.04
C ALA A 185 -47.50 -16.74 -19.34
N PRO A 186 -46.42 -16.92 -18.56
CA PRO A 186 -45.16 -16.27 -18.84
C PRO A 186 -44.55 -16.83 -20.13
N ALA A 187 -44.21 -15.94 -21.06
CA ALA A 187 -43.46 -16.28 -22.26
C ALA A 187 -42.13 -16.98 -21.91
N PRO A 188 -41.70 -17.99 -22.68
CA PRO A 188 -40.46 -18.70 -22.43
C PRO A 188 -39.27 -17.73 -22.53
N ARG A 189 -38.45 -17.70 -21.47
CA ARG A 189 -37.21 -16.93 -21.44
C ARG A 189 -36.25 -17.44 -22.52
N PRO A 190 -35.58 -16.55 -23.28
CA PRO A 190 -34.53 -16.97 -24.19
C PRO A 190 -33.39 -17.62 -23.38
N GLN A 191 -33.07 -18.86 -23.75
CA GLN A 191 -31.93 -19.59 -23.21
C GLN A 191 -30.65 -18.84 -23.60
N SER A 192 -29.97 -18.28 -22.60
CA SER A 192 -28.63 -17.69 -22.77
C SER A 192 -27.63 -18.80 -23.04
N PHE A 193 -27.37 -19.06 -24.32
CA PHE A 193 -26.13 -19.71 -24.76
C PHE A 193 -24.99 -18.73 -24.55
N HIS A 194 -24.10 -19.03 -23.59
CA HIS A 194 -22.65 -18.77 -23.57
C HIS A 194 -22.16 -18.92 -22.12
N GLY A 195 -21.92 -20.18 -21.72
CA GLY A 195 -21.04 -20.46 -20.59
C GLY A 195 -19.62 -20.15 -21.01
N ILE A 196 -19.09 -19.01 -20.59
CA ILE A 196 -17.64 -18.82 -20.53
C ILE A 196 -17.15 -19.85 -19.50
N PRO A 197 -16.17 -20.72 -19.83
CA PRO A 197 -15.60 -21.62 -18.84
C PRO A 197 -15.02 -20.78 -17.71
N SER A 198 -15.70 -20.82 -16.55
CA SER A 198 -15.18 -20.28 -15.31
C SER A 198 -13.83 -20.93 -15.07
N GLN A 199 -12.76 -20.12 -15.13
CA GLN A 199 -11.44 -20.61 -14.76
C GLN A 199 -11.53 -21.28 -13.38
N PRO A 200 -10.89 -22.44 -13.19
CA PRO A 200 -10.92 -23.10 -11.90
C PRO A 200 -10.36 -22.12 -10.87
N MET A 201 -11.21 -21.66 -9.95
CA MET A 201 -10.72 -20.93 -8.79
C MET A 201 -9.83 -21.91 -8.03
N ILE A 202 -8.53 -21.68 -8.09
CA ILE A 202 -7.55 -22.37 -7.26
C ILE A 202 -8.05 -22.20 -5.83
N GLN A 203 -8.44 -23.29 -5.18
CA GLN A 203 -8.83 -23.26 -3.77
C GLN A 203 -7.58 -22.84 -2.99
N ILE A 204 -7.56 -21.58 -2.54
CA ILE A 204 -6.49 -21.05 -1.71
C ILE A 204 -6.59 -21.77 -0.37
N PRO A 205 -5.54 -22.49 0.07
CA PRO A 205 -5.57 -23.16 1.36
C PRO A 205 -5.80 -22.12 2.46
N GLN A 206 -6.84 -22.34 3.28
CA GLN A 206 -7.08 -21.53 4.46
C GLN A 206 -5.92 -21.73 5.44
N ALA A 207 -5.30 -20.65 5.88
CA ALA A 207 -4.26 -20.73 6.90
C ALA A 207 -4.89 -21.12 8.24
N SER A 208 -4.27 -22.08 8.93
CA SER A 208 -4.58 -22.36 10.32
C SER A 208 -4.30 -21.12 11.17
N PRO A 209 -5.14 -20.77 12.16
CA PRO A 209 -5.00 -19.55 12.96
C PRO A 209 -3.73 -19.47 13.84
N LEU A 210 -2.90 -20.51 13.81
CA LEU A 210 -1.64 -20.64 14.56
C LEU A 210 -0.51 -21.15 13.65
N MET A 211 -0.42 -20.66 12.41
CA MET A 211 0.77 -20.95 11.60
C MET A 211 1.98 -20.35 12.32
N ASP A 212 2.96 -21.20 12.64
CA ASP A 212 4.24 -20.69 13.12
C ASP A 212 4.84 -19.79 12.02
N PRO A 213 5.60 -18.76 12.39
CA PRO A 213 6.08 -17.78 11.42
C PRO A 213 7.03 -18.31 10.36
N ASN A 214 7.74 -19.42 10.63
CA ASN A 214 8.56 -20.09 9.62
C ASN A 214 7.66 -20.76 8.58
N SER A 215 6.59 -21.42 9.01
CA SER A 215 5.57 -21.96 8.12
C SER A 215 4.85 -20.88 7.33
N LEU A 216 4.61 -19.69 7.90
CA LEU A 216 4.03 -18.55 7.18
C LEU A 216 4.97 -18.02 6.10
N SER A 217 6.27 -17.96 6.38
CA SER A 217 7.29 -17.63 5.38
C SER A 217 7.32 -18.64 4.23
N ALA A 218 7.32 -19.93 4.55
CA ALA A 218 7.29 -20.99 3.54
C ALA A 218 5.97 -20.98 2.73
N TYR A 219 4.85 -20.72 3.40
CA TYR A 219 3.55 -20.53 2.76
C TYR A 219 3.61 -19.38 1.77
N LEU A 220 4.16 -18.24 2.16
CA LEU A 220 4.23 -17.06 1.31
C LEU A 220 5.08 -17.30 0.05
N GLU A 221 6.24 -17.96 0.18
CA GLU A 221 7.08 -18.28 -0.98
C GLU A 221 6.40 -19.30 -1.92
N THR A 222 5.55 -20.17 -1.38
CA THR A 222 4.82 -21.19 -2.15
C THR A 222 3.58 -20.62 -2.84
N HIS A 223 2.73 -19.91 -2.11
CA HIS A 223 1.43 -19.43 -2.57
C HIS A 223 1.47 -18.00 -3.11
N ARG A 224 2.55 -17.26 -2.84
CA ARG A 224 2.77 -15.86 -3.28
C ARG A 224 1.73 -14.88 -2.80
N GLN A 225 0.92 -15.30 -1.85
CA GLN A 225 -0.19 -14.54 -1.33
C GLN A 225 -0.11 -14.54 0.19
N VAL A 226 -0.43 -13.40 0.79
CA VAL A 226 -0.70 -13.36 2.22
C VAL A 226 -2.04 -14.05 2.48
N PRO A 227 -2.09 -15.06 3.39
CA PRO A 227 -3.32 -15.81 3.63
C PRO A 227 -4.47 -14.90 4.04
N TYR A 228 -5.69 -15.32 3.68
CA TYR A 228 -6.90 -14.64 4.10
C TYR A 228 -7.29 -15.09 5.50
N PRO A 229 -7.50 -14.15 6.44
CA PRO A 229 -8.01 -14.50 7.76
C PRO A 229 -9.43 -15.07 7.62
N PRO A 230 -9.71 -16.30 8.10
CA PRO A 230 -11.02 -16.93 7.94
C PRO A 230 -12.18 -16.09 8.51
N GLN A 231 -11.90 -15.28 9.52
CA GLN A 231 -12.84 -14.38 10.18
C GLN A 231 -13.25 -13.17 9.31
N TRP A 232 -12.49 -12.84 8.25
CA TRP A 232 -12.78 -11.69 7.40
C TRP A 232 -13.71 -12.06 6.25
N ARG A 233 -14.93 -11.52 6.29
CA ARG A 233 -15.87 -11.60 5.17
C ARG A 233 -15.67 -10.42 4.24
N LEU A 234 -14.93 -10.65 3.17
CA LEU A 234 -14.53 -9.60 2.23
C LEU A 234 -15.61 -9.38 1.15
N PRO A 235 -16.20 -8.17 1.05
CA PRO A 235 -17.12 -7.85 -0.05
C PRO A 235 -16.42 -7.86 -1.41
N PRO A 236 -17.15 -7.91 -2.55
CA PRO A 236 -16.53 -7.87 -3.88
C PRO A 236 -15.59 -6.68 -4.08
N ILE A 237 -14.54 -6.88 -4.87
CA ILE A 237 -13.59 -5.84 -5.23
C ILE A 237 -14.23 -4.91 -6.26
N THR A 238 -14.14 -3.60 -6.02
CA THR A 238 -14.65 -2.54 -6.91
C THR A 238 -13.53 -1.89 -7.73
N SER A 239 -12.34 -1.77 -7.15
CA SER A 239 -11.14 -1.31 -7.83
C SER A 239 -9.90 -1.81 -7.09
N THR A 240 -8.80 -2.01 -7.82
CA THR A 240 -7.52 -2.44 -7.26
C THR A 240 -6.45 -1.40 -7.58
N PHE A 241 -5.57 -1.17 -6.61
CA PHE A 241 -4.39 -0.32 -6.75
C PHE A 241 -3.14 -1.12 -6.40
N TYR A 242 -2.10 -0.99 -7.22
CA TYR A 242 -0.83 -1.68 -7.07
C TYR A 242 0.25 -0.71 -6.58
N GLY A 243 0.88 -1.06 -5.47
CA GLY A 243 1.94 -0.32 -4.81
C GLY A 243 3.29 -0.58 -5.47
N SER A 244 4.06 0.47 -5.68
CA SER A 244 5.48 0.40 -6.07
C SER A 244 6.23 1.56 -5.41
N PHE A 245 7.54 1.45 -5.28
CA PHE A 245 8.34 2.46 -4.58
C PHE A 245 9.66 2.75 -5.29
N LEU A 246 10.19 3.93 -5.00
CA LEU A 246 11.55 4.36 -5.34
C LEU A 246 12.36 4.45 -4.06
N TYR A 247 13.48 3.74 -4.05
CA TYR A 247 14.48 3.78 -3.00
C TYR A 247 15.70 4.59 -3.45
N SER A 248 16.47 5.07 -2.47
CA SER A 248 17.76 5.70 -2.72
C SER A 248 18.86 4.64 -2.70
N PRO A 249 19.91 4.71 -3.55
CA PRO A 249 20.96 3.69 -3.65
C PRO A 249 21.68 3.35 -2.33
N LYS A 250 21.59 4.22 -1.32
CA LYS A 250 22.25 4.07 -0.01
C LYS A 250 21.28 3.78 1.13
N THR A 251 20.09 3.27 0.81
CA THR A 251 19.02 3.02 1.79
C THR A 251 18.66 1.55 1.88
N ASP A 252 18.40 1.10 3.10
CA ASP A 252 17.84 -0.21 3.41
C ASP A 252 16.30 -0.12 3.50
N TRP A 253 15.64 -1.28 3.59
CA TRP A 253 14.17 -1.36 3.61
C TRP A 253 13.46 -0.65 4.76
N LEU A 254 14.17 -0.38 5.87
CA LEU A 254 13.65 0.36 7.02
C LEU A 254 13.83 1.88 6.91
N ASP A 255 14.60 2.36 5.94
CA ASP A 255 14.83 3.79 5.76
C ASP A 255 13.59 4.47 5.16
N THR A 256 13.60 5.80 5.22
CA THR A 256 12.54 6.59 4.59
C THR A 256 12.68 6.50 3.07
N LEU A 257 11.62 6.08 2.38
CA LEU A 257 11.56 6.04 0.92
C LEU A 257 11.63 7.45 0.33
N ASP A 258 12.08 7.59 -0.92
CA ASP A 258 12.01 8.89 -1.62
C ASP A 258 10.59 9.14 -2.13
N SER A 259 9.99 8.12 -2.73
CA SER A 259 8.63 8.18 -3.28
C SER A 259 7.97 6.81 -3.34
N GLN A 260 6.64 6.82 -3.28
CA GLN A 260 5.81 5.64 -3.49
C GLN A 260 4.70 5.97 -4.47
N PHE A 261 4.27 4.97 -5.22
CA PHE A 261 3.28 5.09 -6.27
C PHE A 261 2.19 4.04 -6.11
N TRP A 262 0.96 4.44 -6.39
CA TRP A 262 -0.19 3.54 -6.50
C TRP A 262 -0.77 3.66 -7.91
N ARG A 263 -0.90 2.53 -8.60
CA ARG A 263 -1.33 2.44 -10.01
C ARG A 263 -2.57 1.57 -10.12
N THR A 264 -3.42 1.82 -11.12
CA THR A 264 -4.58 0.95 -11.43
C THR A 264 -4.20 -0.23 -12.33
N ILE A 265 -2.94 -0.30 -12.74
CA ILE A 265 -2.37 -1.31 -13.64
C ILE A 265 -1.15 -1.91 -12.92
N ARG A 266 -0.95 -3.22 -13.07
CA ARG A 266 0.17 -3.94 -12.46
C ARG A 266 1.50 -3.46 -12.98
N PHE A 267 2.54 -3.71 -12.22
CA PHE A 267 3.89 -3.37 -12.65
C PHE A 267 4.30 -4.15 -13.92
N SER A 268 3.97 -5.45 -13.98
CA SER A 268 4.20 -6.31 -15.16
C SER A 268 3.56 -5.77 -16.44
N ASP A 269 2.34 -5.23 -16.32
CA ASP A 269 1.58 -4.69 -17.45
C ASP A 269 2.05 -3.29 -17.86
N ASN A 270 2.53 -2.50 -16.90
CA ASN A 270 2.92 -1.11 -17.10
C ASN A 270 4.12 -0.95 -18.05
N GLY A 271 4.99 -1.97 -18.16
CA GLY A 271 6.07 -1.97 -19.15
C GLY A 271 5.59 -1.92 -20.60
N ARG A 272 4.36 -2.40 -20.87
CA ARG A 272 3.74 -2.36 -22.21
C ARG A 272 3.08 -1.01 -22.49
N ASN A 273 2.51 -0.37 -21.47
CA ASN A 273 1.85 0.93 -21.55
C ASN A 273 2.02 1.69 -20.23
N PRO A 274 3.00 2.60 -20.12
CA PRO A 274 3.25 3.31 -18.87
C PRO A 274 2.14 4.33 -18.59
N ALA A 275 1.14 3.94 -17.81
CA ALA A 275 0.14 4.88 -17.30
C ALA A 275 0.75 5.69 -16.15
N PRO A 276 0.44 6.99 -16.02
CA PRO A 276 0.86 7.74 -14.83
C PRO A 276 0.24 7.12 -13.57
N PRO A 277 0.93 7.20 -12.41
CA PRO A 277 0.40 6.65 -11.18
C PRO A 277 -0.86 7.41 -10.75
N ALA A 278 -1.87 6.67 -10.25
CA ALA A 278 -3.10 7.24 -9.72
C ALA A 278 -2.80 8.13 -8.50
N PHE A 279 -1.83 7.70 -7.68
CA PHE A 279 -1.32 8.46 -6.53
C PHE A 279 0.20 8.38 -6.46
N LYS A 280 0.85 9.50 -6.15
CA LYS A 280 2.30 9.58 -5.87
C LYS A 280 2.49 10.20 -4.49
N LEU A 281 3.10 9.43 -3.58
CA LEU A 281 3.59 9.91 -2.29
C LEU A 281 5.04 10.33 -2.44
N THR A 282 5.39 11.47 -1.85
CA THR A 282 6.76 11.98 -1.77
C THR A 282 7.07 12.26 -0.32
N PHE A 283 8.08 11.57 0.20
CA PHE A 283 8.44 11.65 1.61
C PHE A 283 9.50 12.72 1.82
N LYS A 284 9.46 13.30 3.02
CA LYS A 284 10.40 14.30 3.50
C LYS A 284 10.68 13.98 4.96
N SER A 285 11.88 13.48 5.22
CA SER A 285 12.42 13.48 6.57
C SER A 285 13.07 14.85 6.81
N ARG A 286 12.67 15.51 7.90
CA ARG A 286 13.35 16.71 8.39
C ARG A 286 13.61 16.53 9.87
N GLY A 287 14.86 16.65 10.27
CA GLY A 287 15.28 16.41 11.63
C GLY A 287 16.76 16.04 11.63
N GLY A 288 17.47 16.49 12.65
CA GLY A 288 18.85 16.11 12.90
C GLY A 288 19.02 15.96 14.41
N ASN A 289 20.24 15.75 14.87
CA ASN A 289 20.52 15.47 16.29
C ASN A 289 20.01 16.56 17.26
N PHE A 290 19.71 17.77 16.77
CA PHE A 290 19.30 18.92 17.58
C PHE A 290 17.83 19.34 17.41
N ARG A 291 17.04 18.66 16.55
CA ARG A 291 15.65 19.04 16.29
C ARG A 291 14.72 17.84 16.42
N ASP A 292 13.56 18.07 17.04
CA ASP A 292 12.44 17.11 17.08
C ASP A 292 12.30 16.41 15.72
N PRO A 293 12.37 15.06 15.66
CA PRO A 293 12.25 14.35 14.41
C PRO A 293 10.88 14.62 13.80
N ARG A 294 10.87 15.01 12.52
CA ARG A 294 9.66 15.22 11.73
C ARG A 294 9.66 14.27 10.55
N LEU A 295 8.67 13.38 10.56
CA LEU A 295 8.30 12.61 9.39
C LEU A 295 7.15 13.32 8.69
N SER A 296 7.29 13.55 7.39
CA SER A 296 6.23 14.15 6.61
C SER A 296 6.22 13.57 5.21
N TRP A 297 5.04 13.54 4.60
CA TRP A 297 4.91 13.20 3.18
C TRP A 297 3.77 13.99 2.56
N THR A 298 3.82 14.17 1.24
CA THR A 298 2.73 14.74 0.45
C THR A 298 2.29 13.72 -0.58
N MET A 299 0.98 13.58 -0.80
CA MET A 299 0.43 12.69 -1.81
C MET A 299 -0.38 13.47 -2.85
N ALA A 300 0.05 13.37 -4.10
CA ALA A 300 -0.63 13.95 -5.26
C ALA A 300 -1.48 12.86 -5.96
N SER A 301 -2.69 13.22 -6.39
CA SER A 301 -3.51 12.37 -7.25
C SER A 301 -3.42 12.84 -8.71
N SER A 302 -3.45 11.90 -9.66
CA SER A 302 -3.52 12.20 -11.10
C SER A 302 -4.94 12.20 -11.67
N ALA A 303 -5.94 11.82 -10.86
CA ALA A 303 -7.33 11.77 -11.27
C ALA A 303 -7.93 13.19 -11.31
N GLY A 304 -7.85 13.89 -12.45
CA GLY A 304 -8.71 15.05 -12.70
C GLY A 304 -8.18 16.15 -13.63
N GLU A 305 -6.87 16.25 -13.89
CA GLU A 305 -6.33 17.41 -14.62
C GLU A 305 -6.14 17.13 -16.12
N LYS A 306 -7.25 16.93 -16.85
CA LYS A 306 -7.28 17.15 -18.31
C LYS A 306 -7.92 18.51 -18.60
N GLY A 307 -7.31 19.58 -18.13
CA GLY A 307 -7.79 20.96 -18.33
C GLY A 307 -6.77 21.98 -17.85
N LYS A 308 -6.54 23.04 -18.63
CA LYS A 308 -5.41 23.99 -18.52
C LYS A 308 -5.28 24.69 -17.15
N ILE A 309 -4.03 24.75 -16.67
CA ILE A 309 -3.40 25.69 -15.72
C ILE A 309 -4.06 25.77 -14.33
N GLN A 310 -3.55 24.99 -13.37
CA GLN A 310 -4.05 24.99 -11.99
C GLN A 310 -2.97 25.41 -10.98
N LYS A 311 -2.94 26.72 -10.68
CA LYS A 311 -2.22 27.32 -9.54
C LYS A 311 -2.96 26.97 -8.24
N SER A 312 -2.76 25.75 -7.75
CA SER A 312 -2.92 25.30 -6.35
C SER A 312 -3.21 23.81 -6.40
N ARG A 313 -2.15 23.00 -6.36
CA ARG A 313 -2.27 21.55 -6.37
C ARG A 313 -2.83 21.12 -5.02
N THR A 314 -4.12 20.82 -4.95
CA THR A 314 -4.75 20.30 -3.74
C THR A 314 -4.23 18.88 -3.49
N SER A 315 -3.23 18.75 -2.62
CA SER A 315 -2.59 17.47 -2.27
C SER A 315 -2.93 17.06 -0.85
N TRP A 316 -2.94 15.76 -0.58
CA TRP A 316 -2.90 15.26 0.79
C TRP A 316 -1.51 15.54 1.38
N SER A 317 -1.43 15.81 2.68
CA SER A 317 -0.14 15.90 3.37
C SER A 317 -0.22 15.32 4.77
N TYR A 318 0.85 14.69 5.21
CA TYR A 318 0.99 14.16 6.56
C TYR A 318 2.17 14.81 7.27
N SER A 319 2.00 15.06 8.56
CA SER A 319 3.05 15.56 9.43
C SER A 319 2.97 14.90 10.79
N LEU A 320 4.02 14.17 11.14
CA LEU A 320 4.27 13.61 12.46
C LEU A 320 5.45 14.33 13.10
N LYS A 321 5.21 14.93 14.28
CA LYS A 321 6.25 15.52 15.12
C LYS A 321 6.32 14.72 16.41
N ARG A 322 7.52 14.29 16.78
CA ARG A 322 7.78 13.62 18.04
C ARG A 322 8.74 14.45 18.88
N ASP A 323 8.57 14.36 20.19
CA ASP A 323 9.51 14.90 21.15
C ASP A 323 10.84 14.13 21.07
N LEU A 324 11.96 14.84 20.93
CA LEU A 324 13.27 14.19 20.82
C LEU A 324 13.62 13.37 22.08
N ASP A 325 13.32 13.90 23.26
CA ASP A 325 13.76 13.33 24.54
C ASP A 325 12.86 12.16 24.98
N SER A 326 11.54 12.34 24.90
CA SER A 326 10.57 11.34 25.36
C SER A 326 10.06 10.41 24.25
N ASN A 327 10.40 10.68 22.99
CA ASN A 327 9.90 10.00 21.80
C ASN A 327 8.35 10.01 21.68
N ARG A 328 7.66 10.85 22.47
CA ARG A 328 6.20 10.98 22.50
C ARG A 328 5.71 11.79 21.31
N VAL A 329 4.54 11.44 20.78
CA VAL A 329 3.90 12.18 19.69
C VAL A 329 3.48 13.56 20.21
N LYS A 330 4.03 14.61 19.61
CA LYS A 330 3.63 16.02 19.84
C LYS A 330 2.46 16.42 18.95
N SER A 331 2.48 16.01 17.69
CA SER A 331 1.41 16.26 16.73
C SER A 331 1.42 15.21 15.63
N GLU A 332 0.25 14.74 15.23
CA GLU A 332 0.05 13.84 14.10
C GLU A 332 -1.22 14.25 13.37
N VAL A 333 -1.06 14.69 12.12
CA VAL A 333 -2.18 15.23 11.33
C VAL A 333 -2.02 14.83 9.87
N ILE A 334 -3.10 14.34 9.27
CA ILE A 334 -3.27 14.26 7.82
C ILE A 334 -4.14 15.43 7.37
N MET A 335 -3.62 16.28 6.50
CA MET A 335 -4.40 17.29 5.79
C MET A 335 -4.95 16.72 4.51
N THR A 336 -6.25 16.87 4.31
CA THR A 336 -6.94 16.52 3.06
C THR A 336 -6.70 17.60 1.99
N PRO A 337 -6.94 17.29 0.71
CA PRO A 337 -6.91 18.28 -0.38
C PRO A 337 -7.86 19.48 -0.14
N LYS A 338 -8.90 19.29 0.67
CA LYS A 338 -9.89 20.32 1.04
C LYS A 338 -9.52 21.08 2.31
N GLY A 339 -8.33 20.87 2.87
CA GLY A 339 -7.86 21.53 4.10
C GLY A 339 -8.49 20.99 5.39
N LYS A 340 -9.29 19.93 5.34
CA LYS A 340 -9.77 19.24 6.55
C LYS A 340 -8.67 18.38 7.16
N GLU A 341 -8.61 18.36 8.48
CA GLU A 341 -7.70 17.53 9.27
C GLU A 341 -8.31 16.17 9.56
N ILE A 342 -7.49 15.12 9.48
CA ILE A 342 -7.79 13.78 9.96
C ILE A 342 -6.73 13.43 11.01
N HIS A 343 -7.20 13.07 12.21
CA HIS A 343 -6.36 12.56 13.28
C HIS A 343 -6.46 11.04 13.33
N CYS A 344 -5.30 10.41 13.46
CA CYS A 344 -5.17 8.97 13.58
C CYS A 344 -4.72 8.58 14.99
N SER A 345 -5.14 7.40 15.44
CA SER A 345 -4.69 6.80 16.69
C SER A 345 -4.22 5.39 16.41
N TYR A 346 -2.90 5.21 16.44
CA TYR A 346 -2.26 3.91 16.28
C TYR A 346 -2.19 3.16 17.62
N ILE A 347 -2.47 1.85 17.58
CA ILE A 347 -2.35 0.95 18.71
C ILE A 347 -1.65 -0.32 18.22
N HIS A 348 -0.46 -0.58 18.78
CA HIS A 348 0.22 -1.86 18.66
C HIS A 348 -0.25 -2.77 19.80
N ALA A 349 -1.08 -3.77 19.49
CA ALA A 349 -1.61 -4.69 20.50
C ALA A 349 -1.03 -6.11 20.32
N LYS A 350 -1.18 -6.93 21.36
CA LYS A 350 -0.64 -8.31 21.36
C LYS A 350 -1.23 -9.21 20.28
N ASN A 351 -2.44 -8.91 19.82
CA ASN A 351 -3.20 -9.72 18.88
C ASN A 351 -3.26 -9.13 17.46
N TYR A 352 -3.21 -7.80 17.33
CA TYR A 352 -3.16 -7.11 16.05
C TYR A 352 -2.77 -5.66 16.23
N ASP A 353 -2.31 -5.04 15.16
CA ASP A 353 -2.08 -3.61 15.07
C ASP A 353 -3.31 -2.94 14.50
N SER A 354 -3.62 -1.73 14.97
CA SER A 354 -4.75 -0.98 14.46
C SER A 354 -4.51 0.51 14.37
N LEU A 355 -5.17 1.14 13.40
CA LEU A 355 -5.18 2.59 13.21
C LEU A 355 -6.62 3.06 13.11
N SER A 356 -7.08 3.79 14.12
CA SER A 356 -8.44 4.37 14.15
C SER A 356 -8.42 5.83 13.73
N PHE A 357 -9.42 6.28 12.95
CA PHE A 357 -9.53 7.67 12.52
C PHE A 357 -10.98 8.02 12.14
N ARG A 358 -11.29 9.32 12.04
CA ARG A 358 -12.56 9.81 11.51
C ARG A 358 -12.38 10.33 10.09
N GLY A 359 -13.15 9.79 9.14
CA GLY A 359 -13.09 10.20 7.74
C GLY A 359 -13.70 11.57 7.49
N VAL A 360 -13.49 12.10 6.28
CA VAL A 360 -14.06 13.40 5.85
C VAL A 360 -15.58 13.40 5.72
N ASP A 361 -16.16 12.21 5.63
CA ASP A 361 -17.59 11.89 5.65
C ASP A 361 -18.16 11.80 7.08
N GLY A 362 -17.32 11.94 8.11
CA GLY A 362 -17.71 11.87 9.51
C GLY A 362 -17.82 10.45 10.08
N LEU A 363 -17.64 9.42 9.26
CA LEU A 363 -17.66 8.02 9.71
C LEU A 363 -16.37 7.67 10.47
N LEU A 364 -16.47 6.71 11.38
CA LEU A 364 -15.30 6.13 12.05
C LEU A 364 -14.76 4.99 11.20
N TYR A 365 -13.45 4.97 11.03
CA TYR A 365 -12.72 3.97 10.30
C TYR A 365 -11.65 3.34 11.18
N LYS A 366 -11.32 2.08 10.91
CA LYS A 366 -10.25 1.36 11.61
C LYS A 366 -9.53 0.42 10.65
N TRP A 367 -8.24 0.68 10.44
CA TRP A 367 -7.37 -0.36 9.89
C TRP A 367 -7.04 -1.38 10.96
N VAL A 368 -7.01 -2.65 10.58
CA VAL A 368 -6.68 -3.78 11.46
C VAL A 368 -5.75 -4.71 10.70
N SER A 369 -4.59 -5.02 11.25
CA SER A 369 -3.74 -6.10 10.76
C SER A 369 -4.33 -7.45 11.17
N HIS A 370 -4.15 -8.48 10.36
CA HIS A 370 -4.67 -9.81 10.70
C HIS A 370 -3.88 -10.54 11.81
N ALA A 371 -2.68 -10.05 12.13
CA ALA A 371 -1.74 -10.61 13.09
C ALA A 371 -0.89 -9.46 13.67
N PRO A 372 -0.31 -9.61 14.87
CA PRO A 372 0.53 -8.58 15.46
C PRO A 372 1.86 -8.46 14.70
N LEU A 373 2.43 -7.25 14.67
CA LEU A 373 3.75 -7.03 14.10
C LEU A 373 4.84 -7.36 15.13
N ASP A 374 5.45 -8.53 15.00
CA ASP A 374 6.48 -8.97 15.94
C ASP A 374 7.62 -9.69 15.21
N THR A 375 8.64 -8.92 14.83
CA THR A 375 9.78 -9.46 14.08
C THR A 375 10.63 -10.42 14.92
N LEU A 376 10.67 -10.23 16.25
CA LEU A 376 11.45 -11.08 17.15
C LEU A 376 10.81 -12.47 17.31
N ASN A 377 9.48 -12.54 17.21
CA ASN A 377 8.74 -13.80 17.20
C ASN A 377 8.46 -14.32 15.79
N GLY A 378 9.18 -13.82 14.78
CA GLY A 378 9.15 -14.33 13.40
C GLY A 378 8.01 -13.80 12.52
N TYR A 379 7.09 -12.98 13.07
CA TYR A 379 6.02 -12.38 12.27
C TYR A 379 6.61 -11.35 11.33
N ARG A 380 6.53 -11.66 10.03
CA ARG A 380 7.10 -10.84 8.99
C ARG A 380 6.19 -9.67 8.64
N TYR A 381 6.76 -8.49 8.51
CA TYR A 381 6.04 -7.31 8.04
C TYR A 381 5.33 -7.55 6.70
N ASP A 382 5.97 -8.23 5.75
CA ASP A 382 5.38 -8.55 4.44
C ASP A 382 4.40 -9.72 4.43
N THR A 383 4.24 -10.38 5.57
CA THR A 383 3.18 -11.39 5.74
C THR A 383 1.91 -10.77 6.33
N LEU A 384 1.87 -9.46 6.58
CA LEU A 384 0.69 -8.80 7.13
C LEU A 384 -0.32 -8.44 6.03
N ARG A 385 -1.56 -8.89 6.24
CA ARG A 385 -2.76 -8.34 5.58
C ARG A 385 -3.43 -7.34 6.51
N HIS A 386 -3.99 -6.30 5.93
CA HIS A 386 -4.72 -5.25 6.65
C HIS A 386 -6.12 -5.13 6.06
N ALA A 387 -7.13 -4.91 6.91
CA ALA A 387 -8.49 -4.60 6.48
C ALA A 387 -8.91 -3.25 7.06
N LEU A 388 -9.55 -2.43 6.22
CA LEU A 388 -10.16 -1.17 6.61
C LEU A 388 -11.64 -1.42 6.89
N PHE A 389 -11.99 -1.28 8.16
CA PHE A 389 -13.37 -1.35 8.61
C PHE A 389 -13.98 0.04 8.67
N ALA A 390 -15.27 0.16 8.32
CA ALA A 390 -16.04 1.38 8.43
C ALA A 390 -17.27 1.17 9.32
N GLY A 391 -17.44 2.01 10.33
CA GLY A 391 -18.63 2.01 11.19
C GLY A 391 -19.88 2.35 10.39
N SER A 392 -20.98 1.63 10.63
CA SER A 392 -22.23 1.84 9.88
C SER A 392 -23.01 3.08 10.31
N GLN A 393 -22.78 3.53 11.55
CA GLN A 393 -23.44 4.67 12.19
C GLN A 393 -22.44 5.47 13.03
N HIS A 394 -22.80 6.71 13.36
CA HIS A 394 -22.00 7.54 14.25
C HIS A 394 -21.85 6.88 15.63
N GLY A 395 -20.61 6.59 16.02
CA GLY A 395 -20.28 6.07 17.35
C GLY A 395 -20.25 4.55 17.48
N GLN A 396 -20.62 3.80 16.44
CA GLN A 396 -20.41 2.35 16.43
C GLN A 396 -18.91 2.05 16.25
N ASP A 397 -18.38 1.08 16.99
CA ASP A 397 -17.02 0.59 16.77
C ASP A 397 -16.90 0.03 15.33
N PRO A 398 -15.99 0.58 14.50
CA PRO A 398 -15.80 0.13 13.14
C PRO A 398 -15.54 -1.36 13.02
N LEU A 399 -14.97 -2.04 14.04
CA LEU A 399 -14.71 -3.48 13.99
C LEU A 399 -15.94 -4.33 13.69
N TYR A 400 -17.14 -3.86 14.06
CA TYR A 400 -18.41 -4.53 13.76
C TYR A 400 -19.07 -4.05 12.46
N GLY A 401 -18.39 -3.18 11.73
CA GLY A 401 -18.83 -2.61 10.46
C GLY A 401 -18.40 -3.44 9.24
N GLN A 402 -18.54 -2.84 8.06
CA GLN A 402 -18.16 -3.49 6.80
C GLN A 402 -16.67 -3.29 6.52
N ILE A 403 -16.01 -4.32 5.97
CA ILE A 403 -14.68 -4.16 5.36
C ILE A 403 -14.84 -3.43 4.03
N VAL A 404 -14.34 -2.20 3.98
CA VAL A 404 -14.49 -1.32 2.82
C VAL A 404 -13.25 -1.26 1.93
N ALA A 405 -12.10 -1.69 2.45
CA ALA A 405 -10.88 -1.92 1.69
C ALA A 405 -10.01 -2.97 2.40
N ASP A 406 -9.07 -3.60 1.70
CA ASP A 406 -8.02 -4.42 2.31
C ASP A 406 -6.72 -4.31 1.52
N HIS A 407 -5.61 -4.54 2.21
CA HIS A 407 -4.25 -4.40 1.71
C HIS A 407 -3.43 -5.66 1.99
N ALA A 408 -2.65 -6.12 1.01
CA ALA A 408 -1.65 -7.17 1.18
C ALA A 408 -0.39 -6.82 0.40
N TYR A 409 0.78 -7.11 0.98
CA TYR A 409 2.07 -6.94 0.29
C TYR A 409 2.25 -7.85 -0.91
N TRP A 410 1.63 -9.02 -0.86
CA TRP A 410 1.70 -10.03 -1.89
C TRP A 410 0.31 -10.54 -2.17
N ASP A 411 -0.20 -10.23 -3.37
CA ASP A 411 -1.57 -10.50 -3.77
C ASP A 411 -1.79 -11.89 -4.38
N GLY A 412 -0.72 -12.68 -4.58
CA GLY A 412 -0.80 -14.01 -5.18
C GLY A 412 -0.87 -14.02 -6.69
N PHE A 413 -0.75 -12.86 -7.35
CA PHE A 413 -0.93 -12.81 -8.79
C PHE A 413 0.16 -13.56 -9.54
N VAL A 414 -0.29 -14.28 -10.55
CA VAL A 414 0.51 -15.03 -11.49
C VAL A 414 -0.04 -14.74 -12.88
N ASP A 415 0.78 -14.13 -13.75
CA ASP A 415 0.42 -13.93 -15.14
C ASP A 415 0.76 -15.17 -15.97
N LEU A 416 -0.25 -16.04 -16.16
CA LEU A 416 -0.12 -17.22 -17.01
C LEU A 416 -0.02 -16.89 -18.52
N SER A 417 -0.27 -15.64 -18.89
CA SER A 417 -0.20 -15.14 -20.27
C SER A 417 1.06 -14.33 -20.56
N GLU A 418 1.95 -14.15 -19.58
CA GLU A 418 3.19 -13.41 -19.78
C GLU A 418 4.07 -14.13 -20.81
N VAL A 419 4.52 -13.40 -21.83
CA VAL A 419 5.40 -13.94 -22.87
C VAL A 419 6.79 -13.37 -22.65
N HIS A 420 7.76 -14.27 -22.42
CA HIS A 420 9.17 -13.93 -22.22
C HIS A 420 9.91 -14.09 -23.54
N ASP A 421 9.80 -13.08 -24.41
CA ASP A 421 10.41 -13.09 -25.74
C ASP A 421 11.93 -13.33 -25.70
N GLY A 422 12.41 -14.16 -26.63
CA GLY A 422 13.82 -14.54 -26.72
C GLY A 422 14.30 -15.55 -25.67
N ILE A 423 13.48 -15.90 -24.67
CA ILE A 423 13.82 -16.87 -23.63
C ILE A 423 13.38 -18.27 -24.04
N GLU A 424 14.29 -19.22 -23.94
CA GLU A 424 14.05 -20.64 -24.21
C GLU A 424 14.04 -21.45 -22.91
N CYS A 425 13.02 -22.30 -22.75
CA CYS A 425 12.99 -23.26 -21.65
C CYS A 425 14.01 -24.38 -21.89
N HIS A 426 14.98 -24.55 -21.00
CA HIS A 426 16.01 -25.60 -21.11
C HIS A 426 15.48 -27.01 -20.88
N GLY A 427 14.25 -27.14 -20.35
CA GLY A 427 13.59 -28.43 -20.09
C GLY A 427 12.80 -28.98 -21.27
N CYS A 428 12.19 -28.12 -22.09
CA CYS A 428 11.34 -28.52 -23.22
C CYS A 428 11.62 -27.79 -24.53
N SER A 429 12.64 -26.93 -24.56
CA SER A 429 13.02 -26.05 -25.69
C SER A 429 11.90 -25.14 -26.20
N GLN A 430 10.86 -24.90 -25.39
CA GLN A 430 9.82 -23.93 -25.74
C GLN A 430 10.42 -22.52 -25.78
N LYS A 431 10.22 -21.82 -26.90
CA LYS A 431 10.65 -20.43 -27.13
C LYS A 431 9.57 -19.68 -27.93
N PRO A 432 9.01 -18.57 -27.43
CA PRO A 432 9.27 -17.98 -26.11
C PRO A 432 8.67 -18.81 -24.97
N VAL A 433 9.19 -18.63 -23.75
CA VAL A 433 8.53 -19.14 -22.53
C VAL A 433 7.24 -18.35 -22.32
N VAL A 434 6.11 -19.06 -22.21
CA VAL A 434 4.79 -18.49 -21.94
C VAL A 434 4.33 -18.86 -20.53
N GLY A 435 3.81 -17.89 -19.79
CA GLY A 435 3.43 -17.99 -18.40
C GLY A 435 4.62 -17.87 -17.45
N LEU A 436 4.65 -18.74 -16.45
CA LEU A 436 5.62 -18.67 -15.36
C LEU A 436 7.03 -19.06 -15.81
N ARG A 437 7.92 -18.06 -15.83
CA ARG A 437 9.35 -18.21 -16.07
C ARG A 437 10.12 -18.38 -14.77
N TRP A 438 10.94 -19.42 -14.71
CA TRP A 438 11.84 -19.71 -13.61
C TRP A 438 13.29 -19.63 -14.06
N LYS A 439 14.06 -18.72 -13.47
CA LYS A 439 15.50 -18.57 -13.74
C LYS A 439 16.30 -19.29 -12.67
N CYS A 440 17.28 -20.11 -13.07
CA CYS A 440 18.23 -20.70 -12.15
C CYS A 440 19.20 -19.63 -11.62
N LYS A 441 19.44 -19.64 -10.32
CA LYS A 441 20.42 -18.79 -9.60
C LYS A 441 21.83 -19.36 -9.69
N THR A 442 21.95 -20.67 -9.88
CA THR A 442 23.23 -21.39 -9.88
C THR A 442 23.85 -21.42 -11.27
N CYS A 443 23.03 -21.63 -12.30
CA CYS A 443 23.47 -21.79 -13.67
C CYS A 443 23.33 -20.48 -14.44
N ALA A 444 24.35 -20.13 -15.24
CA ALA A 444 24.26 -19.02 -16.18
C ALA A 444 23.20 -19.33 -17.25
N ASP A 445 22.36 -18.34 -17.55
CA ASP A 445 21.35 -18.37 -18.63
C ASP A 445 20.40 -19.57 -18.67
N HIS A 446 20.22 -20.24 -17.53
CA HIS A 446 19.34 -21.38 -17.45
C HIS A 446 17.94 -20.97 -16.98
N ASP A 447 16.99 -21.00 -17.91
CA ASP A 447 15.59 -20.68 -17.70
C ASP A 447 14.71 -21.91 -17.98
N VAL A 448 13.68 -22.14 -17.16
CA VAL A 448 12.69 -23.21 -17.35
C VAL A 448 11.27 -22.67 -17.18
N CYS A 449 10.32 -23.26 -17.89
CA CYS A 449 8.90 -23.03 -17.65
C CYS A 449 8.43 -23.79 -16.40
N GLU A 450 7.30 -23.37 -15.82
CA GLU A 450 6.72 -24.04 -14.64
C GLU A 450 6.53 -25.55 -14.81
N PRO A 451 5.96 -26.08 -15.91
CA PRO A 451 5.82 -27.52 -16.12
C PRO A 451 7.16 -28.27 -16.02
N CYS A 452 8.23 -27.72 -16.59
CA CYS A 452 9.57 -28.31 -16.53
C CYS A 452 10.16 -28.26 -15.13
N ARG A 453 9.96 -27.15 -14.40
CA ARG A 453 10.37 -27.05 -12.99
C ARG A 453 9.69 -28.11 -12.12
N LEU A 454 8.36 -28.26 -12.25
CA LEU A 454 7.59 -29.23 -11.48
C LEU A 454 7.96 -30.68 -11.84
N ALA A 455 8.21 -30.94 -13.12
CA ALA A 455 8.61 -32.26 -13.61
C ALA A 455 10.09 -32.61 -13.37
N GLY A 456 10.89 -31.71 -12.78
CA GLY A 456 12.32 -31.96 -12.59
C GLY A 456 13.13 -31.99 -13.89
N LYS A 457 12.62 -31.44 -15.00
CA LYS A 457 13.27 -31.51 -16.32
C LYS A 457 14.39 -30.50 -16.44
N SER A 458 15.57 -30.97 -16.85
CA SER A 458 16.81 -30.20 -16.95
C SER A 458 17.25 -29.54 -15.64
N LEU A 459 16.84 -30.11 -14.50
CA LEU A 459 17.30 -29.69 -13.18
C LEU A 459 18.54 -30.50 -12.79
N MET A 460 19.69 -29.84 -12.65
CA MET A 460 20.78 -30.43 -11.87
C MET A 460 20.40 -30.36 -10.38
N LEU A 461 20.91 -31.29 -9.58
CA LEU A 461 20.66 -31.36 -8.13
C LEU A 461 20.94 -30.03 -7.41
N ASP A 462 21.89 -29.24 -7.91
CA ASP A 462 22.29 -27.95 -7.35
C ASP A 462 21.55 -26.73 -7.93
N CYS A 463 20.62 -26.93 -8.87
CA CYS A 463 19.88 -25.82 -9.47
C CYS A 463 18.86 -25.22 -8.48
N LYS A 464 19.02 -23.94 -8.14
CA LYS A 464 18.07 -23.18 -7.32
C LYS A 464 17.32 -22.19 -8.20
N PHE A 465 16.00 -22.31 -8.31
CA PHE A 465 15.20 -21.44 -9.18
C PHE A 465 14.62 -20.24 -8.44
N THR A 466 14.37 -19.16 -9.17
CA THR A 466 13.53 -18.04 -8.78
C THR A 466 12.56 -17.70 -9.89
N MET A 467 11.38 -17.24 -9.51
CA MET A 467 10.39 -16.76 -10.47
C MET A 467 10.75 -15.36 -10.91
N VAL A 468 10.56 -15.07 -12.20
CA VAL A 468 10.74 -13.71 -12.74
C VAL A 468 9.49 -12.85 -12.49
N SER A 469 8.30 -13.43 -12.63
CA SER A 469 7.01 -12.75 -12.43
C SER A 469 6.62 -12.78 -10.95
N LEU A 470 6.66 -11.63 -10.29
CA LEU A 470 6.44 -11.54 -8.84
C LEU A 470 5.08 -10.91 -8.53
N PRO A 471 4.44 -11.33 -7.41
CA PRO A 471 3.21 -10.71 -6.95
C PRO A 471 3.44 -9.23 -6.60
N ASP A 472 2.38 -8.45 -6.71
CA ASP A 472 2.41 -7.02 -6.40
C ASP A 472 1.88 -6.74 -4.98
N GLU A 473 2.32 -5.62 -4.41
CA GLU A 473 1.62 -4.99 -3.29
C GLU A 473 0.27 -4.47 -3.79
N ALA A 474 -0.84 -4.89 -3.18
CA ALA A 474 -2.17 -4.58 -3.66
C ALA A 474 -3.08 -4.03 -2.56
N LEU A 475 -3.78 -2.95 -2.90
CA LEU A 475 -4.89 -2.37 -2.15
C LEU A 475 -6.18 -2.60 -2.95
N HIS A 476 -7.11 -3.34 -2.39
CA HIS A 476 -8.43 -3.57 -2.97
C HIS A 476 -9.46 -2.68 -2.29
N ILE A 477 -10.16 -1.87 -3.07
CA ILE A 477 -11.32 -1.10 -2.61
C ILE A 477 -12.55 -1.98 -2.79
N ARG A 478 -13.35 -2.14 -1.73
CA ARG A 478 -14.52 -3.02 -1.69
C ARG A 478 -15.84 -2.26 -1.56
N ASN A 479 -15.78 -1.00 -1.15
CA ASN A 479 -16.93 -0.10 -1.14
C ASN A 479 -16.64 1.11 -2.06
N PRO A 480 -17.43 1.32 -3.12
CA PRO A 480 -17.15 2.37 -4.11
C PRO A 480 -17.40 3.79 -3.56
N ARG A 481 -18.00 3.92 -2.36
CA ARG A 481 -18.23 5.20 -1.70
C ARG A 481 -17.04 5.67 -0.86
N VAL A 482 -16.05 4.80 -0.62
CA VAL A 482 -14.85 5.18 0.14
C VAL A 482 -13.95 6.06 -0.72
N ASP A 483 -13.49 7.16 -0.11
CA ASP A 483 -12.44 7.99 -0.70
C ASP A 483 -11.13 7.18 -0.78
N VAL A 484 -10.73 6.85 -2.01
CA VAL A 484 -9.51 6.06 -2.28
C VAL A 484 -8.26 6.79 -1.79
N GLY A 485 -8.21 8.12 -1.93
CA GLY A 485 -7.09 8.92 -1.43
C GLY A 485 -6.98 8.84 0.09
N MET A 486 -8.12 8.87 0.81
CA MET A 486 -8.15 8.64 2.25
C MET A 486 -7.64 7.24 2.63
N ALA A 487 -8.09 6.21 1.91
CA ALA A 487 -7.66 4.83 2.18
C ALA A 487 -6.15 4.67 2.00
N ILE A 488 -5.57 5.20 0.92
CA ILE A 488 -4.12 5.16 0.67
C ILE A 488 -3.35 5.99 1.71
N ALA A 489 -3.80 7.21 1.98
CA ALA A 489 -3.16 8.11 2.94
C ALA A 489 -3.08 7.49 4.35
N THR A 490 -4.18 6.91 4.81
CA THR A 490 -4.24 6.29 6.15
C THR A 490 -3.56 4.94 6.22
N LEU A 491 -3.56 4.16 5.13
CA LEU A 491 -2.73 2.96 5.01
C LEU A 491 -1.24 3.31 5.14
N GLN A 492 -0.79 4.42 4.53
CA GLN A 492 0.59 4.84 4.67
C GLN A 492 0.93 5.22 6.11
N VAL A 493 0.03 5.91 6.83
CA VAL A 493 0.24 6.22 8.26
C VAL A 493 0.37 4.95 9.10
N LEU A 494 -0.50 3.95 8.88
CA LEU A 494 -0.38 2.65 9.56
C LEU A 494 1.01 2.03 9.33
N ARG A 495 1.46 2.00 8.07
CA ARG A 495 2.76 1.44 7.70
C ARG A 495 3.93 2.20 8.31
N ASP A 496 3.86 3.53 8.37
CA ASP A 496 4.88 4.36 9.00
C ASP A 496 5.03 4.00 10.49
N TRP A 497 3.91 3.75 11.18
CA TRP A 497 3.86 3.31 12.57
C TRP A 497 4.40 1.89 12.76
N GLU A 498 3.99 0.95 11.93
CA GLU A 498 4.51 -0.42 11.93
C GLU A 498 6.04 -0.43 11.72
N LEU A 499 6.53 0.29 10.71
CA LEU A 499 7.97 0.43 10.47
C LEU A 499 8.67 1.10 11.67
N ASN A 500 8.03 2.05 12.35
CA ASN A 500 8.57 2.61 13.57
C ASN A 500 8.66 1.56 14.69
N THR A 501 7.65 0.73 14.90
CA THR A 501 7.70 -0.38 15.86
C THR A 501 8.87 -1.31 15.56
N ILE A 502 9.10 -1.65 14.28
CA ILE A 502 10.23 -2.49 13.88
C ILE A 502 11.58 -1.82 14.17
N ARG A 503 11.69 -0.51 13.94
CA ARG A 503 12.91 0.24 14.29
C ARG A 503 13.19 0.21 15.80
N GLU A 504 12.16 0.27 16.64
CA GLU A 504 12.32 0.12 18.08
C GLU A 504 12.70 -1.32 18.47
N GLN A 505 12.11 -2.34 17.84
CA GLN A 505 12.53 -3.75 18.03
C GLN A 505 14.00 -3.96 17.66
N ARG A 506 14.48 -3.39 16.54
CA ARG A 506 15.89 -3.40 16.14
C ARG A 506 16.81 -2.75 17.17
N LYS A 507 16.38 -1.64 17.79
CA LYS A 507 17.18 -0.98 18.85
C LYS A 507 17.24 -1.83 20.11
N GLN A 508 16.13 -2.49 20.46
CA GLN A 508 16.01 -3.30 21.67
C GLN A 508 16.82 -4.60 21.57
N ASP A 509 16.75 -5.29 20.44
CA ASP A 509 17.48 -6.54 20.19
C ASP A 509 18.05 -6.53 18.75
N PRO A 510 19.22 -5.89 18.53
CA PRO A 510 19.80 -5.80 17.20
C PRO A 510 20.25 -7.18 16.67
N VAL A 511 20.67 -8.10 17.55
CA VAL A 511 21.16 -9.42 17.14
C VAL A 511 19.98 -10.31 16.71
N GLY A 512 18.92 -10.37 17.52
CA GLY A 512 17.70 -11.09 17.16
C GLY A 512 17.04 -10.52 15.91
N PHE A 513 17.05 -9.19 15.76
CA PHE A 513 16.54 -8.52 14.57
C PHE A 513 17.30 -8.89 13.29
N GLU A 514 18.63 -8.91 13.31
CA GLU A 514 19.41 -9.32 12.13
C GLU A 514 19.21 -10.82 11.81
N LEU A 515 19.08 -11.69 12.82
CA LEU A 515 18.73 -13.10 12.61
C LEU A 515 17.35 -13.25 11.95
N TYR A 516 16.36 -12.47 12.40
CA TYR A 516 15.05 -12.40 11.77
C TYR A 516 15.16 -11.95 10.31
N LEU A 517 15.94 -10.90 10.03
CA LEU A 517 16.14 -10.41 8.66
C LEU A 517 16.75 -11.48 7.76
N ASP A 518 17.80 -12.15 8.22
CA ASP A 518 18.44 -13.23 7.48
C ASP A 518 17.47 -14.40 7.23
N ASN A 519 16.60 -14.72 8.20
CA ASN A 519 15.55 -15.73 8.03
C ASN A 519 14.49 -15.30 7.00
N ALA A 520 13.97 -14.09 7.09
CA ALA A 520 13.01 -13.55 6.11
C ALA A 520 13.61 -13.57 4.70
N ARG A 521 14.90 -13.21 4.59
CA ARG A 521 15.66 -13.17 3.33
C ARG A 521 16.10 -14.54 2.80
N LYS A 522 15.74 -15.66 3.43
CA LYS A 522 15.94 -16.99 2.82
C LYS A 522 15.11 -17.15 1.54
N GLY A 523 13.91 -16.59 1.54
CA GLY A 523 12.98 -16.58 0.41
C GLY A 523 13.27 -15.48 -0.61
N ASP A 524 12.58 -15.52 -1.75
CA ASP A 524 12.71 -14.48 -2.78
C ASP A 524 11.85 -13.27 -2.44
N LEU A 525 10.58 -13.48 -2.04
CA LEU A 525 9.69 -12.40 -1.62
C LEU A 525 10.26 -11.67 -0.41
N GLY A 526 10.82 -12.43 0.54
CA GLY A 526 11.48 -11.82 1.70
C GLY A 526 12.71 -10.98 1.33
N ARG A 527 13.52 -11.39 0.35
CA ARG A 527 14.64 -10.55 -0.13
C ARG A 527 14.18 -9.28 -0.82
N ILE A 528 13.07 -9.34 -1.55
CA ILE A 528 12.49 -8.19 -2.23
C ILE A 528 11.95 -7.19 -1.22
N ARG A 529 11.21 -7.65 -0.20
CA ARG A 529 10.70 -6.75 0.84
C ARG A 529 11.82 -6.21 1.73
N HIS A 530 12.71 -7.08 2.19
CA HIS A 530 13.71 -6.75 3.20
C HIS A 530 15.06 -6.47 2.55
N TRP A 531 15.08 -5.63 1.51
CA TRP A 531 16.29 -5.33 0.74
C TRP A 531 17.36 -4.63 1.59
N ARG A 532 18.62 -4.82 1.21
CA ARG A 532 19.81 -4.14 1.76
C ARG A 532 20.43 -3.30 0.66
N HIS A 533 21.08 -2.19 1.01
CA HIS A 533 21.83 -1.38 0.04
C HIS A 533 22.89 -2.19 -0.71
N THR A 534 23.52 -3.16 -0.05
CA THR A 534 24.51 -4.08 -0.65
C THR A 534 23.93 -4.99 -1.73
N ASP A 535 22.61 -5.17 -1.79
CA ASP A 535 21.96 -5.92 -2.87
C ASP A 535 22.12 -5.21 -4.23
N PHE A 536 22.52 -3.93 -4.23
CA PHE A 536 22.71 -3.09 -5.43
C PHE A 536 24.17 -2.89 -5.84
N GLU A 537 25.12 -3.09 -4.94
CA GLU A 537 26.55 -2.77 -5.18
C GLU A 537 27.26 -3.84 -6.03
N GLY A 538 26.57 -4.92 -6.40
CA GLY A 538 27.13 -6.10 -7.06
C GLY A 538 27.08 -6.11 -8.59
N THR A 539 27.82 -5.23 -9.29
CA THR A 539 28.16 -5.44 -10.71
C THR A 539 29.51 -6.16 -10.90
N GLY A 540 30.21 -6.54 -9.83
CA GLY A 540 31.57 -7.13 -9.90
C GLY A 540 31.71 -8.59 -9.49
N VAL A 541 30.76 -9.19 -8.76
CA VAL A 541 30.89 -10.56 -8.24
C VAL A 541 30.07 -11.53 -9.09
N LYS A 542 30.76 -12.42 -9.82
CA LYS A 542 30.19 -13.46 -10.71
C LYS A 542 29.44 -14.58 -9.95
N GLY A 543 28.71 -14.30 -8.87
CA GLY A 543 28.07 -15.34 -8.06
C GLY A 543 26.76 -14.91 -7.41
N GLY A 544 25.67 -15.58 -7.79
CA GLY A 544 24.46 -15.79 -6.98
C GLY A 544 23.47 -14.63 -6.75
N ASN A 545 23.92 -13.37 -6.67
CA ASN A 545 23.06 -12.23 -6.31
C ASN A 545 22.54 -11.39 -7.49
N ALA A 546 22.89 -11.76 -8.73
CA ALA A 546 22.53 -10.99 -9.93
C ALA A 546 21.01 -10.87 -10.17
N THR A 547 20.20 -11.82 -9.69
CA THR A 547 18.76 -11.87 -10.03
C THR A 547 17.92 -10.85 -9.27
N ILE A 548 18.24 -10.56 -8.01
CA ILE A 548 17.58 -9.49 -7.24
C ILE A 548 18.05 -8.12 -7.75
N GLY A 549 19.34 -8.00 -8.05
CA GLY A 549 19.87 -6.83 -8.75
C GLY A 549 19.14 -6.60 -10.07
N THR A 550 18.80 -7.64 -10.82
CA THR A 550 18.05 -7.53 -12.09
C THR A 550 16.60 -7.12 -11.87
N LEU A 551 15.91 -7.71 -10.90
CA LEU A 551 14.52 -7.34 -10.57
C LEU A 551 14.44 -5.89 -10.08
N MET A 552 15.26 -5.53 -9.10
CA MET A 552 15.25 -4.18 -8.56
C MET A 552 15.78 -3.16 -9.56
N LYS A 553 16.71 -3.54 -10.43
CA LYS A 553 17.09 -2.73 -11.59
C LYS A 553 15.92 -2.57 -12.55
N ALA A 554 15.13 -3.60 -12.83
CA ALA A 554 13.93 -3.49 -13.65
C ALA A 554 12.89 -2.56 -12.99
N ILE A 555 12.70 -2.65 -11.67
CA ILE A 555 11.88 -1.72 -10.88
C ILE A 555 12.40 -0.29 -11.04
N ASN A 556 13.71 -0.08 -10.90
CA ASN A 556 14.34 1.23 -11.04
C ASN A 556 14.21 1.78 -12.48
N ASP A 557 14.46 0.95 -13.49
CA ASP A 557 14.41 1.33 -14.90
C ASP A 557 12.97 1.68 -15.32
N ALA A 558 11.98 0.91 -14.87
CA ALA A 558 10.57 1.22 -15.08
C ALA A 558 10.13 2.49 -14.35
N ASN A 559 10.63 2.72 -13.12
CA ASN A 559 10.35 3.94 -12.39
C ASN A 559 10.95 5.17 -13.09
N LYS A 560 12.18 5.07 -13.61
CA LYS A 560 12.82 6.13 -14.41
C LYS A 560 12.07 6.40 -15.71
N ALA A 561 11.58 5.35 -16.38
CA ALA A 561 10.80 5.49 -17.60
C ALA A 561 9.42 6.14 -17.36
N ALA A 562 8.86 5.98 -16.16
CA ALA A 562 7.59 6.56 -15.77
C ALA A 562 7.67 8.02 -15.29
N GLU A 563 8.87 8.56 -15.05
CA GLU A 563 9.01 9.99 -14.85
C GLU A 563 8.72 10.70 -16.17
N PRO A 564 7.81 11.71 -16.20
CA PRO A 564 7.58 12.46 -17.42
C PRO A 564 8.92 13.03 -17.85
N ARG A 565 9.43 12.59 -19.02
CA ARG A 565 10.61 13.16 -19.64
C ARG A 565 10.37 14.66 -19.65
N GLN A 566 11.09 15.41 -18.82
CA GLN A 566 11.14 16.85 -18.94
C GLN A 566 11.68 17.07 -20.35
N THR A 567 10.79 17.43 -21.28
CA THR A 567 11.18 17.78 -22.63
C THR A 567 12.20 18.90 -22.48
N PRO A 568 13.45 18.73 -22.96
CA PRO A 568 14.41 19.82 -23.02
C PRO A 568 13.85 20.80 -24.05
N GLY A 569 13.07 21.78 -23.60
CA GLY A 569 12.38 22.75 -24.44
C GLY A 569 12.29 24.07 -23.70
N ASP A 570 12.74 25.13 -24.36
CA ASP A 570 12.71 26.53 -23.98
C ASP A 570 13.76 27.05 -22.97
N ILE A 571 15.04 26.80 -23.24
CA ILE A 571 16.11 27.78 -22.96
C ILE A 571 16.29 28.65 -24.22
N GLY A 572 15.23 29.34 -24.63
CA GLY A 572 15.18 30.02 -25.93
C GLY A 572 14.37 31.29 -25.92
N SER A 573 14.60 32.19 -24.95
CA SER A 573 14.30 33.64 -25.05
C SER A 573 14.80 34.40 -23.82
N MET A 574 16.11 34.57 -23.69
CA MET A 574 16.71 35.66 -22.92
C MET A 574 17.92 36.17 -23.69
N LEU A 575 17.65 36.94 -24.75
CA LEU A 575 18.64 37.79 -25.41
C LEU A 575 18.07 39.21 -25.47
N GLY A 576 18.85 40.18 -25.00
CA GLY A 576 18.73 41.59 -25.39
C GLY A 576 17.98 42.48 -24.40
N GLY A 577 18.64 42.84 -23.31
CA GLY A 577 18.20 43.89 -22.39
C GLY A 577 19.39 44.59 -21.76
N ASP A 578 20.28 45.14 -22.60
CA ASP A 578 21.33 46.07 -22.15
C ASP A 578 20.67 47.36 -21.66
N GLY A 579 20.69 47.57 -20.35
CA GLY A 579 20.26 48.79 -19.68
C GLY A 579 21.18 49.05 -18.50
N GLY A 580 22.20 49.86 -18.73
CA GLY A 580 23.25 50.18 -17.76
C GLY A 580 22.78 51.03 -16.57
N GLY A 581 23.61 50.98 -15.52
CA GLY A 581 23.52 51.75 -14.29
C GLY A 581 24.01 50.86 -13.15
N GLY A 582 25.13 51.08 -12.46
CA GLY A 582 25.83 52.31 -12.19
C GLY A 582 25.91 52.45 -10.67
N GLY A 583 27.12 52.31 -10.11
CA GLY A 583 27.45 52.53 -8.69
C GLY A 583 27.34 51.25 -7.84
N GLY A 584 28.27 50.91 -6.96
CA GLY A 584 29.43 51.63 -6.43
C GLY A 584 29.71 51.10 -5.02
N GLY A 585 30.99 51.00 -4.66
CA GLY A 585 31.47 50.68 -3.31
C GLY A 585 31.54 49.17 -3.04
N GLY A 586 32.70 48.56 -2.78
CA GLY A 586 33.81 49.03 -1.97
C GLY A 586 33.73 48.34 -0.61
N GLY A 587 34.70 47.51 -0.28
CA GLY A 587 34.74 46.84 1.03
C GLY A 587 35.58 45.58 1.04
N ASP A 588 36.89 45.78 1.15
CA ASP A 588 37.90 44.81 1.54
C ASP A 588 37.53 44.01 2.80
N GLY A 589 38.13 42.82 2.94
CA GLY A 589 38.53 42.35 4.26
C GLY A 589 38.46 40.84 4.52
N GLY A 590 39.61 40.19 4.42
CA GLY A 590 40.15 39.46 5.59
C GLY A 590 39.80 37.98 5.77
N SER A 591 40.70 37.14 5.25
CA SER A 591 41.49 36.13 5.97
C SER A 591 41.02 35.55 7.32
N GLY A 592 41.03 34.21 7.40
CA GLY A 592 41.17 33.41 8.61
C GLY A 592 40.54 32.03 8.40
N GLY A 593 41.20 30.88 8.42
CA GLY A 593 42.47 30.51 9.04
C GLY A 593 42.22 29.56 10.21
N GLY A 594 42.25 28.24 9.93
CA GLY A 594 42.70 27.19 10.86
C GLY A 594 41.75 26.70 11.95
N GLY A 595 41.83 25.39 12.23
CA GLY A 595 41.34 24.80 13.47
C GLY A 595 40.87 23.36 13.34
N ALA A 596 41.81 22.44 13.13
CA ALA A 596 41.61 21.02 13.42
C ALA A 596 41.72 20.81 14.94
N CYS A 597 40.77 20.07 15.51
CA CYS A 597 40.85 19.29 16.74
C CYS A 597 39.93 18.08 16.57
#